data_AF-A0A7C4NGZ0-F1
#
_entry.id   AF-A0A7C4NGZ0-F1
#
_cell.length_a   1.000
_cell.length_b   1.000
_cell.length_c   1.000
_cell.angle_alpha   90.00
_cell.angle_beta   90.00
_cell.angle_gamma   90.00
#
_symmetry.space_group_name_H-M   'P 1'
#
loop_
_entity.id
_entity.type
_entity.pdbx_description
1 polymer ?
#
loop_
_entity_poly.entity_id
_entity_poly.type
_entity_poly.pdbx_seq_one_letter_code
_entity_poly.pdbx_strand_id
1 'polypeptide(L)' 'MIKGSWICSDCGKEITELPFNPSPERPVYCKECWAKRRQR' A
#
# COMPACT_ATOMS: atom_id res chain seq x y z
N MET A 1 -2.81 -2.71 13.81
CA MET A 1 -2.92 -1.58 12.87
C MET A 1 -1.65 -0.77 13.05
N ILE A 2 -0.68 -0.97 12.17
CA ILE A 2 0.58 -0.23 12.24
C ILE A 2 0.30 1.11 11.55
N LYS A 3 0.62 2.21 12.24
CA LYS A 3 0.58 3.56 11.68
C LYS A 3 1.99 3.94 11.28
N GLY A 4 2.17 4.36 10.04
CA GLY A 4 3.46 4.71 9.45
C GLY A 4 3.25 5.33 8.08
N SER A 5 4.26 5.97 7.49
CA SER A 5 4.17 6.56 6.15
C SER A 5 4.82 5.62 5.12
N TRP A 6 3.99 5.01 4.27
CA TRP A 6 4.46 4.14 3.17
C TRP A 6 4.04 4.69 1.83
N ILE A 7 4.88 4.56 0.81
CA ILE A 7 4.59 5.06 -0.53
C ILE A 7 4.00 3.93 -1.37
N CYS A 8 2.86 4.20 -2.02
CA CYS A 8 2.27 3.31 -3.00
C CYS A 8 3.20 3.19 -4.22
N SER A 9 3.61 1.97 -4.55
CA SER A 9 4.53 1.73 -5.67
C SER A 9 3.92 2.03 -7.05
N ASP A 10 2.60 2.22 -7.13
CA ASP A 10 1.89 2.43 -8.40
C ASP A 10 1.55 3.91 -8.64
N CYS A 11 1.14 4.64 -7.59
CA CYS A 11 0.68 6.02 -7.71
C CYS A 11 1.45 7.02 -6.85
N GLY A 12 2.40 6.57 -6.02
CA GLY A 12 3.16 7.44 -5.13
C GLY A 12 2.41 7.97 -3.91
N LYS A 13 1.14 7.59 -3.70
CA LYS A 13 0.37 8.03 -2.51
C LYS A 13 0.99 7.52 -1.21
N GLU A 14 1.00 8.38 -0.20
CA GLU A 14 1.30 7.99 1.17
C GLU A 14 0.14 7.19 1.79
N ILE A 15 0.50 6.08 2.43
CA ILE A 15 -0.37 5.19 3.17
C ILE A 15 0.01 5.35 4.62
N THR A 16 -0.96 5.71 5.46
CA THR A 16 -0.75 6.06 6.86
C THR A 16 -1.05 4.91 7.82
N GLU A 17 -1.75 3.88 7.35
CA GLU A 17 -2.20 2.74 8.15
C GLU A 17 -2.18 1.43 7.35
N LEU A 18 -1.56 0.40 7.93
CA LEU A 18 -1.57 -0.95 7.38
C LEU A 18 -1.85 -1.98 8.48
N PRO A 19 -2.65 -3.02 8.19
CA PRO A 19 -2.89 -4.10 9.14
C PRO A 19 -1.72 -5.09 9.22
N PHE A 20 -0.72 -5.00 8.33
CA PHE A 20 0.45 -5.87 8.25
C PHE A 20 1.74 -5.04 8.29
N ASN A 21 2.88 -5.70 8.60
CA ASN A 21 4.19 -5.07 8.55
C ASN A 21 4.68 -4.98 7.10
N PRO A 22 4.77 -3.77 6.49
CA PRO A 22 5.26 -3.65 5.14
C PRO A 22 6.75 -4.00 5.12
N SER A 23 7.10 -4.94 4.24
CA SER A 23 8.48 -5.33 4.01
C SER A 23 9.02 -4.55 2.82
N PRO A 24 10.26 -4.03 2.87
CA PRO A 24 10.85 -3.31 1.74
C PRO A 24 10.99 -4.17 0.48
N GLU A 25 10.96 -5.49 0.61
CA GLU A 25 10.98 -6.44 -0.51
C GLU A 25 9.64 -6.56 -1.25
N ARG A 26 8.52 -6.15 -0.63
CA ARG A 26 7.19 -6.25 -1.26
C ARG A 26 6.62 -4.86 -1.58
N PRO A 27 6.17 -4.62 -2.82
CA PRO A 27 5.55 -3.34 -3.18
C PRO A 27 4.25 -3.17 -2.41
N VAL A 28 4.10 -2.01 -1.77
CA VAL A 28 2.88 -1.63 -1.05
C VAL A 28 1.97 -0.90 -2.01
N TYR A 29 0.68 -1.23 -1.99
CA TYR A 29 -0.33 -0.57 -2.81
C TYR A 29 -1.38 0.09 -1.93
N CYS A 30 -1.81 1.29 -2.31
CA CYS A 30 -2.95 1.92 -1.66
C CYS A 30 -4.24 1.18 -2.02
N LYS A 31 -5.30 1.41 -1.24
CA LYS A 31 -6.61 0.77 -1.41
C LYS A 31 -7.14 0.89 -2.85
N GLU A 32 -6.93 2.03 -3.49
CA GLU A 32 -7.37 2.29 -4.87
C GLU A 32 -6.59 1.45 -5.90
N CYS A 33 -5.25 1.48 -5.87
CA CYS A 33 -4.41 0.71 -6.79
C CYS A 33 -4.61 -0.80 -6.59
N TRP A 34 -4.77 -1.23 -5.34
CA TRP A 34 -5.09 -2.61 -5.00
C TRP A 34 -6.46 -3.03 -5.55
N ALA A 35 -7.49 -2.19 -5.39
CA ALA A 35 -8.82 -2.45 -5.95
C ALA A 35 -8.79 -2.54 -7.48
N LYS A 36 -8.10 -1.60 -8.15
CA LYS A 36 -7.93 -1.61 -9.62
C LYS A 36 -7.26 -2.89 -10.12
N ARG A 37 -6.25 -3.40 -9.41
CA ARG A 37 -5.57 -4.65 -9.76
C ARG A 37 -6.41 -5.90 -9.53
N ARG A 38 -7.23 -5.91 -8.48
CA ARG A 38 -8.04 -7.09 -8.12
C ARG A 38 -9.30 -7.23 -8.98
N GLN A 39 -9.66 -6.18 -9.73
CA GLN A 39 -10.87 -6.15 -10.56
C GLN A 39 -10.65 -6.61 -12.02
N ARG A 40 -9.54 -7.32 -12.30
CA ARG A 40 -9.19 -7.79 -13.63
C ARG A 40 -9.00 -9.30 -13.68
#